data_AF-A0A8F0WG21-F1
#
_entry.id   AF-A0A8F0WG21-F1
#
_cell.length_a   1.000
_cell.length_b   1.000
_cell.length_c   1.000
_cell.angle_alpha   90.00
_cell.angle_beta   90.00
_cell.angle_gamma   90.00
#
_symmetry.space_group_name_H-M   'P 1'
#
loop_
_entity.id
_entity.type
_entity.pdbx_description
1 polymer ?
#
loop_
_entity_poly.entity_id
_entity_poly.type
_entity_poly.pdbx_seq_one_letter_code
_entity_poly.pdbx_strand_id
1 'polypeptide(L)' 'MTKRTLSNKSRYSILKVSGFRARMATPQGRKTIRNRRKKGRKTLTICR' A
#
# COMPACT_ATOMS: atom_id res chain seq x y z
N MET A 1 -12.92 18.09 19.67
CA MET A 1 -12.10 17.16 18.85
C MET A 1 -11.90 17.74 17.46
N THR A 2 -10.67 17.99 17.02
CA THR A 2 -10.38 18.47 15.65
C THR A 2 -10.08 17.30 14.71
N LYS A 3 -10.58 17.38 13.47
CA LYS A 3 -10.36 16.35 12.44
C LYS A 3 -8.85 16.18 12.16
N ARG A 4 -8.38 14.94 12.09
CA ARG A 4 -6.97 14.57 11.80
C ARG A 4 -6.86 13.93 10.42
N THR A 5 -5.65 13.96 9.85
CA THR A 5 -5.36 13.51 8.47
C THR A 5 -5.50 12.00 8.28
N LEU A 6 -5.07 11.22 9.27
CA LEU A 6 -5.29 9.77 9.31
C LEU A 6 -6.70 9.49 9.84
N SER A 7 -7.70 9.67 8.97
CA SER A 7 -9.07 9.28 9.26
C SER A 7 -9.22 7.76 9.27
N ASN A 8 -10.07 7.21 10.15
CA ASN A 8 -10.41 5.78 10.24
C ASN A 8 -11.20 5.30 9.00
N LYS A 9 -10.55 5.23 7.84
CA LYS A 9 -11.13 4.65 6.62
C LYS A 9 -11.28 3.14 6.80
N SER A 10 -12.32 2.58 6.21
CA SER A 10 -12.53 1.13 6.20
C SER A 10 -11.34 0.40 5.59
N ARG A 11 -11.05 -0.81 6.08
CA ARG A 11 -9.93 -1.64 5.58
C ARG A 11 -9.94 -1.80 4.07
N TYR A 12 -11.14 -1.98 3.50
CA TYR A 12 -11.35 -2.11 2.07
C TYR A 12 -10.90 -0.87 1.28
N SER A 13 -11.13 0.33 1.83
CA SER A 13 -10.69 1.59 1.21
C SER A 13 -9.17 1.68 1.17
N ILE A 14 -8.48 1.21 2.22
CA ILE A 14 -7.02 1.20 2.29
C ILE A 14 -6.43 0.19 1.30
N LEU A 15 -7.03 -1.01 1.20
CA LEU A 15 -6.57 -2.06 0.30
C LEU A 15 -6.73 -1.70 -1.18
N LYS A 16 -7.81 -0.98 -1.54
CA LYS A 16 -8.00 -0.46 -2.90
C LYS A 16 -6.87 0.49 -3.33
N VAL A 17 -6.33 1.27 -2.41
CA VAL A 17 -5.29 2.27 -2.72
C VAL A 17 -3.89 1.69 -2.59
N SER A 18 -3.62 0.94 -1.53
CA SER A 18 -2.26 0.54 -1.13
C SER A 18 -2.00 -0.97 -1.10
N GLY A 19 -3.00 -1.79 -1.43
CA GLY A 19 -2.87 -3.23 -1.46
C GLY A 19 -1.95 -3.74 -2.58
N PHE A 20 -1.58 -5.02 -2.50
CA PHE A 20 -0.70 -5.66 -3.49
C PHE A 20 -1.23 -5.55 -4.92
N ARG A 21 -2.52 -5.85 -5.11
CA ARG A 21 -3.18 -5.77 -6.42
C ARG A 21 -3.15 -4.35 -6.99
N ALA A 22 -3.41 -3.35 -6.16
CA ALA A 22 -3.34 -1.93 -6.55
C ALA A 22 -1.93 -1.53 -7.01
N ARG A 23 -0.89 -2.07 -6.36
CA ARG A 23 0.51 -1.86 -6.79
C ARG A 23 0.85 -2.57 -8.10
N MET A 24 0.27 -3.74 -8.36
CA MET A 24 0.53 -4.48 -9.60
C MET A 24 -0.16 -3.88 -10.83
N ALA A 25 -1.29 -3.18 -10.64
CA ALA A 25 -2.05 -2.55 -11.72
C ALA A 25 -1.27 -1.44 -12.45
N THR A 26 -0.37 -0.72 -11.77
CA THR A 26 0.35 0.42 -12.35
C THR A 26 1.83 0.08 -12.62
N PRO A 27 2.46 0.62 -13.68
CA PRO A 27 3.90 0.49 -13.91
C PRO A 27 4.75 0.98 -12.72
N GLN A 28 4.35 2.10 -12.11
CA GLN A 28 5.03 2.72 -10.97
C GLN A 28 4.91 1.87 -9.70
N GLY A 29 3.74 1.26 -9.47
CA GLY A 29 3.53 0.34 -8.36
C GLY A 29 4.40 -0.92 -8.49
N ARG A 30 4.54 -1.47 -9.71
CA ARG A 30 5.46 -2.59 -9.98
C ARG A 30 6.92 -2.23 -9.66
N LYS A 31 7.38 -1.02 -10.03
CA LYS A 31 8.72 -0.52 -9.68
C LYS A 31 8.91 -0.41 -8.16
N THR A 32 7.88 0.03 -7.44
CA THR A 32 7.90 0.13 -5.97
C THR A 32 8.11 -1.25 -5.33
N ILE A 33 7.38 -2.27 -5.76
CA ILE A 33 7.53 -3.64 -5.25
C ILE A 33 8.91 -4.20 -5.54
N ARG A 34 9.44 -3.98 -6.76
CA ARG A 34 10.79 -4.40 -7.13
C ARG A 34 11.85 -3.81 -6.20
N ASN A 35 11.76 -2.50 -5.92
CA ASN A 35 12.70 -1.83 -5.01
C ASN A 35 12.58 -2.35 -3.57
N ARG A 36 11.36 -2.65 -3.11
CA ARG A 36 11.14 -3.22 -1.77
C ARG A 36 11.67 -4.64 -1.62
N ARG A 37 11.55 -5.47 -2.67
CA ARG A 37 12.16 -6.80 -2.75
C ARG A 37 13.68 -6.71 -2.77
N LYS A 38 14.26 -5.82 -3.58
CA LYS A 38 15.71 -5.57 -3.61
C LYS A 38 16.26 -5.16 -2.24
N LYS A 39 15.50 -4.36 -1.49
CA LYS A 39 15.84 -3.98 -0.11
C LYS A 39 15.64 -5.12 0.92
N GLY A 40 14.97 -6.22 0.56
CA GLY A 40 14.71 -7.34 1.48
C GLY A 40 13.65 -7.03 2.54
N ARG A 41 12.68 -6.15 2.26
CA ARG A 41 11.64 -5.84 3.26
C ARG A 41 10.72 -7.04 3.47
N LYS A 42 10.57 -7.47 4.74
CA LYS A 42 9.65 -8.55 5.16
C LYS A 42 8.21 -8.34 4.68
N THR A 43 7.73 -7.10 4.72
CA THR A 43 6.39 -6.73 4.22
C THR A 43 6.51 -5.86 2.97
N LEU A 44 5.96 -6.32 1.85
CA LEU A 44 6.02 -5.59 0.58
C LEU A 44 4.88 -4.58 0.43
N THR A 45 3.70 -4.90 0.93
CA THR A 45 2.52 -4.03 0.97
C THR A 45 1.77 -4.22 2.28
N ILE A 46 0.71 -3.43 2.48
CA ILE A 46 -0.26 -3.67 3.53
C ILE A 46 -0.92 -5.03 3.25
N CYS A 47 -0.83 -5.96 4.20
CA CYS A 47 -1.20 -7.36 4.03
C CYS A 47 -2.47 -7.75 4.82
N ARG A 48 -3.31 -6.77 5.17
CA ARG A 48 -4.43 -6.96 6.12
C ARG A 48 -5.66 -6.14 5.74
#